data_AF-A0A075FTF1-F1
#
_entry.id   AF-A0A075FTF1-F1
#
_cell.length_a   1.000
_cell.length_b   1.000
_cell.length_c   1.000
_cell.angle_alpha   90.00
_cell.angle_beta   90.00
_cell.angle_gamma   90.00
#
_symmetry.space_group_name_H-M   'P 1'
#
loop_
_entity.id
_entity.type
_entity.pdbx_description
1 polymer ?
#
loop_
_entity_poly.entity_id
_entity_poly.type
_entity_poly.pdbx_seq_one_letter_code
_entity_poly.pdbx_strand_id
1 'polypeptide(L)'
;PTSKYPRQYLSGRTMAQYEALRSTGERCGLLPLYAYRLKGVRGDSWRIMRVEVEALTGKLRHLSRSIPKLPLTRNGTPHLDWEKGMPLHRFLALVCRSDGARSIESDQASAQIYKSMLESAN
;
A
#
# COMPACT_ATOMS: atom_id res chain seq x y z
N PRO A 1 -4.42 10.39 8.97
CA PRO A 1 -5.29 10.87 10.07
C PRO A 1 -4.79 10.32 11.41
N THR A 2 -4.91 11.08 12.49
CA THR A 2 -4.43 10.69 13.82
C THR A 2 -5.58 10.77 14.81
N SER A 3 -5.77 9.74 15.63
CA SER A 3 -6.90 9.65 16.58
C SER A 3 -6.46 9.11 17.94
N LYS A 4 -7.25 9.34 18.99
CA LYS A 4 -7.14 8.64 20.27
C LYS A 4 -7.92 7.33 20.29
N TYR A 5 -8.82 7.11 19.33
CA TYR A 5 -9.70 5.96 19.27
C TYR A 5 -9.24 4.96 18.20
N PRO A 6 -9.36 3.65 18.43
CA PRO A 6 -8.94 2.64 17.45
C PRO A 6 -9.84 2.59 16.21
N ARG A 7 -11.06 3.14 16.28
CA ARG A 7 -12.00 3.21 15.15
C ARG A 7 -12.40 4.64 14.84
N GLN A 8 -12.54 4.94 13.55
CA GLN A 8 -13.08 6.20 13.05
C GLN A 8 -14.04 5.93 11.89
N TYR A 9 -15.34 6.16 12.14
CA TYR A 9 -16.37 6.04 11.11
C TYR A 9 -16.31 7.23 10.17
N LEU A 10 -16.37 6.97 8.86
CA LEU A 10 -16.33 8.02 7.86
C LEU A 10 -17.74 8.60 7.70
N SER A 11 -17.84 9.91 7.88
CA SER A 11 -19.06 10.69 7.72
C SER A 11 -18.74 12.14 7.32
N GLY A 12 -19.72 12.82 6.72
CA GLY A 12 -19.59 14.22 6.28
C GLY A 12 -18.29 14.47 5.50
N ARG A 13 -17.45 15.37 6.01
CA ARG A 13 -16.17 15.73 5.39
C ARG A 13 -15.22 14.55 5.19
N THR A 14 -15.17 13.60 6.12
CA THR A 14 -14.27 12.44 6.02
C THR A 14 -14.74 11.43 4.98
N MET A 15 -16.07 11.34 4.76
CA MET A 15 -16.62 10.56 3.66
C MET A 15 -16.35 11.25 2.31
N ALA A 16 -16.53 12.57 2.23
CA ALA A 16 -16.17 13.33 1.03
C ALA A 16 -14.68 13.18 0.66
N GLN A 17 -13.79 13.16 1.67
CA GLN A 17 -12.36 12.87 1.46
C GLN A 17 -12.15 11.45 0.90
N TYR A 18 -12.83 10.44 1.44
CA TYR A 18 -12.74 9.06 0.94
C TYR A 18 -13.15 8.97 -0.53
N GLU A 19 -14.27 9.57 -0.90
CA GLU A 19 -14.74 9.56 -2.29
C GLU A 19 -13.80 10.33 -3.23
N ALA A 20 -13.21 11.44 -2.77
CA ALA A 20 -12.18 12.15 -3.53
C ALA A 20 -10.93 11.30 -3.76
N LEU A 21 -10.47 10.56 -2.75
CA LEU A 21 -9.36 9.62 -2.87
C LEU A 21 -9.70 8.49 -3.85
N ARG A 22 -10.90 7.91 -3.72
CA ARG A 22 -11.38 6.85 -4.63
C ARG A 22 -11.43 7.34 -6.07
N SER A 23 -12.13 8.45 -6.32
CA SER A 23 -12.26 9.05 -7.65
C SER A 23 -10.89 9.37 -8.28
N THR A 24 -9.96 9.94 -7.50
CA THR A 24 -8.60 10.22 -7.97
C THR A 24 -7.84 8.93 -8.29
N GLY A 25 -7.93 7.92 -7.42
CA GLY A 25 -7.30 6.63 -7.64
C GLY A 25 -7.81 5.94 -8.90
N GLU A 26 -9.13 5.97 -9.15
CA GLU A 26 -9.72 5.44 -10.38
C GLU A 26 -9.26 6.20 -11.63
N ARG A 27 -9.28 7.53 -11.59
CA ARG A 27 -8.92 8.35 -12.76
C ARG A 27 -7.44 8.28 -13.11
N CYS A 28 -6.58 8.09 -12.12
CA CYS A 28 -5.14 8.19 -12.29
C CYS A 28 -4.41 6.84 -12.17
N GLY A 29 -5.13 5.73 -11.92
CA GLY A 29 -4.51 4.43 -11.67
C GLY A 29 -3.62 4.39 -10.42
N LEU A 30 -3.87 5.29 -9.47
CA LEU A 30 -3.12 5.39 -8.21
C LEU A 30 -3.77 4.49 -7.16
N LEU A 31 -2.97 4.01 -6.20
CA LEU A 31 -3.46 3.31 -5.02
C LEU A 31 -3.52 4.28 -3.84
N PRO A 32 -4.68 4.86 -3.50
CA PRO A 32 -4.79 5.74 -2.35
C PRO A 32 -4.71 4.91 -1.06
N LEU A 33 -3.93 5.40 -0.10
CA LEU A 33 -3.72 4.76 1.18
C LEU A 33 -4.15 5.69 2.32
N TYR A 34 -4.81 5.11 3.31
CA TYR A 34 -4.91 5.72 4.63
C TYR A 34 -3.75 5.26 5.48
N ALA A 35 -2.99 6.22 6.00
CA ALA A 35 -2.11 6.02 7.14
C ALA A 35 -2.87 6.49 8.40
N TYR A 36 -3.30 5.53 9.23
CA TYR A 36 -4.07 5.79 10.44
C TYR A 36 -3.19 5.64 11.69
N ARG A 37 -3.00 6.73 12.43
CA ARG A 37 -2.17 6.75 13.64
C ARG A 37 -3.01 6.76 14.90
N LEU A 38 -2.73 5.84 15.83
CA LEU A 38 -3.31 5.81 17.17
C LEU A 38 -2.39 6.52 18.17
N LYS A 39 -2.92 7.51 18.89
CA LYS A 39 -2.20 8.23 19.95
C LYS A 39 -2.07 7.36 21.20
N GLY A 40 -0.99 7.53 21.95
CA GLY A 40 -0.74 6.81 23.21
C GLY A 40 -0.13 5.41 23.04
N VAL A 41 0.06 4.94 21.80
CA VAL A 41 0.73 3.67 21.50
C VAL A 41 2.24 3.90 21.42
N ARG A 42 3.02 3.04 22.11
CA ARG A 42 4.48 2.97 21.96
C ARG A 42 4.86 2.12 20.74
N GLY A 43 5.94 2.47 20.05
CA GLY A 43 6.42 1.74 18.87
C GLY A 43 5.61 2.05 17.60
N ASP A 44 5.24 1.00 16.84
CA ASP A 44 4.54 1.14 15.57
C ASP A 44 3.07 1.53 15.74
N SER A 45 2.85 2.85 15.81
CA SER A 45 1.55 3.49 16.00
C SER A 45 0.73 3.67 14.71
N TRP A 46 1.26 3.28 13.54
CA TRP A 46 0.63 3.52 12.25
C TRP A 46 0.05 2.25 11.64
N ARG A 47 -1.10 2.40 10.97
CA ARG A 47 -1.81 1.31 10.29
C ARG A 47 -2.21 1.74 8.90
N ILE A 48 -1.75 0.98 7.92
CA ILE A 48 -1.94 1.23 6.50
C ILE A 48 -3.14 0.43 6.01
N MET A 49 -4.08 1.11 5.36
CA MET A 49 -5.23 0.52 4.69
C MET A 49 -5.39 1.15 3.32
N ARG A 50 -5.83 0.38 2.32
CA ARG A 50 -6.07 0.88 0.97
C ARG A 50 -7.51 1.27 0.74
N VAL A 51 -7.70 2.35 -0.01
CA VAL A 51 -8.97 2.64 -0.67
C VAL A 51 -9.14 1.66 -1.84
N GLU A 52 -10.33 1.11 -1.99
CA GLU A 52 -10.61 0.20 -3.11
C GLU A 52 -10.78 0.99 -4.40
N VAL A 53 -9.97 0.62 -5.40
CA VAL A 53 -10.07 1.14 -6.76
C VAL A 53 -9.83 0.01 -7.77
N GLU A 54 -10.47 0.09 -8.94
CA GLU A 54 -10.45 -0.95 -9.97
C GLU A 54 -9.40 -0.69 -11.05
N ALA A 55 -9.04 0.57 -11.27
CA ALA A 55 -8.14 1.03 -12.33
C ALA A 55 -6.64 0.68 -12.15
N LEU A 56 -6.23 0.03 -11.06
CA LEU A 56 -4.82 -0.32 -10.84
C LEU A 56 -4.33 -1.28 -11.93
N THR A 57 -3.11 -1.16 -12.43
CA THR A 57 -2.57 -2.13 -13.40
C THR A 57 -1.18 -2.62 -12.98
N GLY A 58 -0.71 -3.67 -13.65
CA GLY A 58 0.62 -4.24 -13.46
C GLY A 58 0.97 -4.53 -12.00
N LYS A 59 2.21 -4.19 -11.61
CA LYS A 59 2.77 -4.42 -10.27
C LYS A 59 1.93 -3.81 -9.16
N LEU A 60 1.33 -2.64 -9.38
CA LEU A 60 0.54 -1.94 -8.36
C LEU A 60 -0.76 -2.71 -8.04
N ARG A 61 -1.39 -3.35 -9.06
CA ARG A 61 -2.54 -4.25 -8.87
C ARG A 61 -2.16 -5.48 -8.05
N HIS A 62 -0.97 -6.04 -8.25
CA HIS A 62 -0.49 -7.18 -7.47
C HIS A 62 -0.17 -6.79 -6.02
N LEU A 63 0.55 -5.69 -5.83
CA LEU A 63 0.92 -5.16 -4.52
C LEU A 63 -0.30 -4.84 -3.66
N SER A 64 -1.35 -4.24 -4.26
CA SER A 64 -2.55 -3.83 -3.53
C SER A 64 -3.29 -5.00 -2.86
N ARG A 65 -3.17 -6.22 -3.39
CA ARG A 65 -3.79 -7.43 -2.80
C ARG A 65 -3.21 -7.78 -1.44
N SER A 66 -1.97 -7.39 -1.17
CA SER A 66 -1.32 -7.62 0.13
C SER A 66 -1.66 -6.55 1.17
N ILE A 67 -2.27 -5.42 0.76
CA ILE A 67 -2.61 -4.31 1.66
C ILE A 67 -4.08 -4.43 2.07
N PRO A 68 -4.41 -4.39 3.38
CA PRO A 68 -5.78 -4.49 3.87
C PRO A 68 -6.67 -3.37 3.32
N LYS A 69 -7.90 -3.73 2.93
CA LYS A 69 -8.96 -2.78 2.60
C LYS A 69 -9.43 -2.04 3.85
N LEU A 70 -10.12 -0.91 3.68
CA LEU A 70 -10.92 -0.35 4.78
C LEU A 70 -12.02 -1.36 5.15
N PRO A 71 -12.20 -1.69 6.43
CA PRO A 71 -13.34 -2.48 6.87
C PRO A 71 -14.65 -1.73 6.61
N LEU A 72 -15.71 -2.50 6.39
CA LEU A 72 -17.06 -1.99 6.22
C LEU A 72 -17.86 -2.17 7.50
N THR A 73 -18.72 -1.21 7.79
CA THR A 73 -19.77 -1.34 8.80
C THR A 73 -20.87 -2.30 8.33
N ARG A 74 -21.83 -2.61 9.22
CA ARG A 74 -22.99 -3.46 8.87
C ARG A 74 -23.79 -2.95 7.66
N ASN A 75 -23.87 -1.64 7.48
CA ASN A 75 -24.53 -0.99 6.35
C ASN A 75 -23.59 -0.72 5.17
N GLY A 76 -22.39 -1.29 5.15
CA GLY A 76 -21.45 -1.18 4.02
C GLY A 76 -20.65 0.12 3.97
N THR A 77 -20.73 0.99 4.98
CA THR A 77 -19.96 2.24 5.02
C THR A 77 -18.50 1.96 5.41
N PRO A 78 -17.51 2.49 4.69
CA PRO A 78 -16.11 2.33 5.06
C PRO A 78 -15.79 3.06 6.37
N HIS A 79 -14.93 2.46 7.19
CA HIS A 79 -14.38 3.09 8.40
C HIS A 79 -12.90 2.75 8.56
N LEU A 80 -12.18 3.56 9.32
CA LEU A 80 -10.82 3.23 9.75
C LEU A 80 -10.90 2.36 11.00
N ASP A 81 -10.22 1.22 11.00
CA ASP A 81 -10.00 0.40 12.19
C ASP A 81 -8.50 0.10 12.29
N TRP A 82 -7.86 0.60 13.35
CA TRP A 82 -6.44 0.45 13.60
C TRP A 82 -6.04 -1.02 13.73
N GLU A 83 -6.89 -1.86 14.34
CA GLU A 83 -6.59 -3.28 14.51
C GLU A 83 -6.67 -4.08 13.20
N LYS A 84 -7.30 -3.53 12.16
CA LYS A 84 -7.47 -4.19 10.86
C LYS A 84 -6.46 -3.77 9.81
N GLY A 85 -5.69 -2.70 10.06
CA GLY A 85 -4.69 -2.21 9.11
C GLY A 85 -3.35 -2.93 9.21
N MET A 86 -2.53 -2.77 8.17
CA MET A 86 -1.17 -3.30 8.14
C MET A 86 -0.23 -2.40 8.96
N PRO A 87 0.61 -2.93 9.87
CA PRO A 87 1.65 -2.16 10.55
C PRO A 87 2.61 -1.48 9.55
N LEU A 88 3.06 -0.26 9.85
CA LEU A 88 3.90 0.52 8.93
C LEU A 88 5.20 -0.22 8.56
N HIS A 89 5.85 -0.87 9.53
CA HIS A 89 7.09 -1.62 9.24
C HIS A 89 6.86 -2.77 8.23
N ARG A 90 5.70 -3.42 8.27
CA ARG A 90 5.34 -4.48 7.31
C ARG A 90 5.06 -3.89 5.93
N PHE A 91 4.39 -2.74 5.88
CA PHE A 91 4.15 -2.03 4.62
C PHE A 91 5.47 -1.62 3.96
N LEU A 92 6.41 -1.05 4.72
CA LEU A 92 7.74 -0.70 4.20
C LEU A 92 8.47 -1.95 3.69
N ALA A 93 8.51 -3.03 4.47
CA ALA A 93 9.13 -4.27 4.02
C ALA A 93 8.48 -4.84 2.75
N LEU A 94 7.16 -4.72 2.60
CA LEU A 94 6.43 -5.15 1.41
C LEU A 94 6.81 -4.31 0.17
N VAL A 95 6.77 -2.99 0.29
CA VAL A 95 7.08 -2.08 -0.84
C VAL A 95 8.55 -2.19 -1.22
N CYS A 96 9.47 -2.20 -0.26
CA CYS A 96 10.91 -2.35 -0.52
C CYS A 96 11.27 -3.71 -1.10
N ARG A 97 10.61 -4.82 -0.70
CA ARG A 97 10.80 -6.12 -1.36
C ARG A 97 10.31 -6.13 -2.80
N SER A 98 9.15 -5.51 -3.03
CA SER A 98 8.63 -5.41 -4.39
C SER A 98 9.60 -4.65 -5.29
N ASP A 99 10.33 -3.67 -4.76
CA ASP A 99 11.39 -2.96 -5.47
C ASP A 99 12.74 -3.66 -5.52
N GLY A 100 13.12 -4.42 -4.50
CA GLY A 100 14.35 -5.22 -4.47
C GLY A 100 14.37 -6.37 -5.48
N ALA A 101 13.21 -6.83 -5.95
CA ALA A 101 13.16 -7.73 -7.11
C ALA A 101 13.77 -7.08 -8.37
N ARG A 102 13.68 -5.74 -8.52
CA ARG A 102 14.29 -5.02 -9.64
C ARG A 102 15.81 -5.00 -9.58
N SER A 103 16.40 -4.87 -8.38
CA SER A 103 17.86 -4.88 -8.24
C SER A 103 18.43 -6.28 -8.47
N ILE A 104 17.74 -7.34 -8.01
CA ILE A 104 18.20 -8.71 -8.22
C ILE A 104 18.12 -9.09 -9.70
N GLU A 105 17.02 -8.78 -10.40
CA GLU A 105 16.90 -9.07 -11.84
C GLU A 105 17.90 -8.25 -12.69
N SER A 106 18.14 -6.97 -12.36
CA SER A 106 19.13 -6.15 -13.07
C SER A 106 20.56 -6.64 -12.84
N ASP A 107 20.87 -7.07 -11.62
CA ASP A 107 22.20 -7.57 -11.26
C ASP A 107 22.48 -8.92 -11.92
N GLN A 108 21.48 -9.81 -12.00
CA GLN A 108 21.62 -11.10 -12.67
C GLN A 108 21.71 -10.96 -14.20
N ALA A 109 20.89 -10.09 -14.81
CA ALA A 109 20.97 -9.83 -16.25
C ALA A 109 22.33 -9.22 -16.63
N SER A 110 22.84 -8.28 -15.82
CA SER A 110 24.16 -7.67 -16.02
C SER A 110 25.26 -8.72 -15.89
N ALA A 111 25.22 -9.55 -14.84
CA ALA A 111 26.20 -10.62 -14.62
C ALA A 111 26.23 -11.64 -15.78
N GLN A 112 25.06 -11.97 -16.34
CA GLN A 112 24.95 -12.89 -17.48
C GLN A 112 25.58 -12.28 -18.76
N ILE A 113 25.37 -10.99 -19.00
CA ILE A 113 25.96 -10.26 -20.15
C ILE A 113 27.48 -10.16 -20.02
N TYR A 114 28.00 -9.85 -18.83
CA TYR A 114 29.45 -9.83 -18.60
C TYR A 114 30.07 -11.21 -18.81
N LYS A 115 29.40 -12.26 -18.32
CA LYS A 115 29.84 -13.64 -18.53
C LYS A 115 29.88 -14.01 -20.01
N SER A 116 28.84 -13.68 -20.78
CA SER A 116 28.83 -13.96 -22.23
C SER A 116 29.88 -13.16 -23.00
N MET A 117 30.15 -11.90 -22.61
CA MET A 117 31.21 -11.10 -23.21
C MET A 117 32.60 -11.68 -22.95
N LEU A 118 32.86 -12.19 -21.74
CA LEU A 118 34.12 -12.85 -21.39
C LEU A 118 34.28 -14.20 -22.09
N GLU A 119 33.20 -14.97 -22.24
CA GLU A 119 33.20 -16.25 -22.98
C GLU A 119 33.39 -16.05 -24.50
N SER A 120 33.00 -14.90 -25.04
CA SER A 120 33.15 -14.56 -26.47
C SER A 120 34.52 -13.97 -26.82
N ALA A 121 35.33 -13.61 -25.81
CA ALA A 121 36.63 -12.97 -25.95
C ALA A 121 37.82 -13.95 -25.83
N ASN A 122 37.55 -15.24 -25.58
CA ASN A 122 38.50 -16.35 -25.60
C ASN A 122 38.22 -17.28 -26.77
#